data_AF-A0A349USD3-F1
#
_entry.id   AF-A0A349USD3-F1
#
_cell.length_a   1.000
_cell.length_b   1.000
_cell.length_c   1.000
_cell.angle_alpha   90.00
_cell.angle_beta   90.00
_cell.angle_gamma   90.00
#
_symmetry.space_group_name_H-M   'P 1'
#
loop_
_entity.id
_entity.type
_entity.pdbx_description
1 polymer ?
#
loop_
_entity_poly.entity_id
_entity_poly.type
_entity_poly.pdbx_seq_one_letter_code
_entity_poly.pdbx_strand_id
1 'polypeptide(L)'
;MKLQELLTHRFIKAVKTAFPVRTPLIGPRWFKLAEREGLPHFHFTGVGSIAKAVKLPSQVVARRILEGLNMRELDAEAIISPDAKVIVLKFHKPMATY
;
A
#
# COMPACT_ATOMS: atom_id res chain seq x y z
N MET A 1 -6.64 -11.50 13.61
CA MET A 1 -5.65 -11.31 12.52
C MET A 1 -5.06 -9.92 12.72
N LYS A 2 -3.74 -9.74 12.77
CA LYS A 2 -3.18 -8.41 13.09
C LYS A 2 -3.43 -7.47 11.89
N LEU A 3 -3.92 -6.24 12.10
CA LEU A 3 -4.22 -5.25 11.06
C LEU A 3 -3.15 -5.21 9.94
N GLN A 4 -1.87 -5.28 10.31
CA GLN A 4 -0.75 -5.32 9.37
C GLN A 4 -0.84 -6.48 8.36
N GLU A 5 -1.18 -7.69 8.81
CA GLU A 5 -1.32 -8.87 7.94
C GLU A 5 -2.46 -8.66 6.94
N LEU A 6 -3.62 -8.18 7.41
CA LEU A 6 -4.78 -7.90 6.56
C LEU A 6 -4.40 -6.92 5.44
N LEU A 7 -3.75 -5.81 5.80
CA LEU A 7 -3.35 -4.79 4.84
C LEU A 7 -2.26 -5.30 3.89
N THR A 8 -1.28 -6.06 4.39
CA THR A 8 -0.27 -6.73 3.55
C THR A 8 -0.93 -7.63 2.51
N HIS A 9 -1.88 -8.48 2.90
CA HIS A 9 -2.62 -9.34 1.97
C HIS A 9 -3.42 -8.54 0.95
N ARG A 10 -4.14 -7.50 1.37
CA ARG A 10 -4.91 -6.62 0.48
C ARG A 10 -4.03 -5.90 -0.53
N PHE A 11 -2.88 -5.37 -0.11
CA PHE A 11 -1.93 -4.75 -1.03
C PHE A 11 -1.31 -5.76 -2.00
N ILE A 12 -0.89 -6.94 -1.55
CA ILE A 12 -0.37 -7.98 -2.45
C ILE A 12 -1.40 -8.32 -3.53
N LYS A 13 -2.68 -8.44 -3.15
CA LYS A 13 -3.78 -8.66 -4.09
C LYS A 13 -3.92 -7.48 -5.05
N ALA A 14 -3.93 -6.24 -4.56
CA ALA A 14 -4.04 -5.04 -5.38
C ALA A 14 -2.91 -4.93 -6.42
N VAL A 15 -1.66 -5.20 -6.04
CA VAL A 15 -0.52 -5.18 -6.98
C VAL A 15 -0.65 -6.29 -8.02
N LYS A 16 -1.05 -7.51 -7.63
CA LYS A 16 -1.28 -8.62 -8.57
C LYS A 16 -2.36 -8.29 -9.59
N THR A 17 -3.46 -7.68 -9.14
CA THR A 17 -4.55 -7.22 -10.02
C THR A 17 -4.08 -6.11 -10.97
N ALA A 18 -3.28 -5.16 -10.48
CA ALA A 18 -2.76 -4.06 -11.29
C ALA A 18 -1.73 -4.51 -12.34
N PHE A 19 -0.99 -5.59 -12.08
CA PHE A 19 0.11 -6.07 -12.93
C PHE A 19 0.14 -7.61 -13.08
N PRO A 20 -0.87 -8.23 -13.74
CA PRO A 20 -1.00 -9.69 -13.80
C PRO A 20 0.11 -10.38 -14.62
N VAL A 21 0.61 -9.75 -15.69
CA VAL A 21 1.60 -10.35 -16.61
C VAL A 21 3.04 -10.19 -16.11
N ARG A 22 3.31 -9.14 -15.34
CA ARG A 22 4.64 -8.81 -14.80
C ARG A 22 4.56 -8.54 -13.31
N THR A 23 3.92 -9.45 -12.56
CA THR A 23 3.80 -9.28 -11.12
C THR A 23 5.20 -9.32 -10.49
N PRO A 24 5.70 -8.21 -9.94
CA PRO A 24 6.98 -8.22 -9.26
C PRO A 24 6.87 -8.99 -7.94
N LEU A 25 7.99 -9.57 -7.50
CA LEU A 25 8.06 -10.22 -6.19
C LEU A 25 7.82 -9.18 -5.09
N ILE A 26 6.68 -9.28 -4.41
CA ILE A 26 6.31 -8.44 -3.27
C ILE A 26 6.55 -9.22 -1.99
N GLY A 27 7.25 -8.62 -1.03
CA GLY A 27 7.59 -9.27 0.24
C GLY A 27 7.13 -8.48 1.46
N PRO A 28 7.07 -9.13 2.64
CA PRO A 28 6.63 -8.52 3.89
C PRO A 28 7.47 -7.29 4.29
N ARG A 29 8.75 -7.26 3.89
CA ARG A 29 9.68 -6.13 4.13
C ARG A 29 9.26 -4.79 3.50
N TRP A 30 8.32 -4.79 2.56
CA TRP A 30 7.82 -3.57 1.92
C TRP A 30 6.65 -2.94 2.69
N PHE A 31 6.17 -3.61 3.74
CA PHE A 31 5.04 -3.17 4.54
C PHE A 31 5.52 -2.80 5.94
N LYS A 32 5.16 -1.60 6.39
CA LYS A 32 5.47 -1.14 7.74
C LYS A 32 4.24 -0.49 8.35
N LEU A 33 3.80 -1.02 9.49
CA LEU A 33 2.80 -0.36 10.32
C LEU A 33 3.52 0.50 11.36
N ALA A 34 3.15 1.76 11.45
CA ALA A 34 3.65 2.72 12.42
C ALA A 34 2.46 3.41 13.09
N GLU A 35 2.69 3.99 14.26
CA GLU A 35 1.71 4.86 14.93
C GLU A 35 2.22 6.30 14.90
N ARG A 36 1.33 7.23 14.56
CA ARG A 36 1.60 8.67 14.56
C ARG A 36 0.39 9.36 15.17
N GLU A 37 0.61 10.18 16.19
CA GLU A 37 -0.46 10.94 16.85
C GLU A 37 -1.61 10.04 17.37
N GLY A 38 -1.27 8.81 17.81
CA GLY A 38 -2.24 7.81 18.28
C GLY A 38 -3.02 7.08 17.17
N LEU A 39 -2.71 7.36 15.89
CA LEU A 39 -3.39 6.77 14.74
C LEU A 39 -2.47 5.81 13.96
N PRO A 40 -3.01 4.68 13.44
CA PRO A 40 -2.28 3.77 12.58
C PRO A 40 -1.91 4.41 11.25
N HIS A 41 -0.65 4.27 10.87
CA HIS A 41 -0.12 4.62 9.56
C HIS A 41 0.50 3.37 8.92
N PHE A 42 -0.09 2.89 7.83
CA PHE A 42 0.43 1.75 7.09
C PHE A 42 1.18 2.19 5.85
N HIS A 43 2.46 1.88 5.79
CA HIS A 43 3.36 2.28 4.71
C HIS A 43 3.65 1.10 3.78
N PHE A 44 3.55 1.36 2.48
CA PHE A 44 4.01 0.46 1.42
C PHE A 44 5.13 1.12 0.62
N THR A 45 6.36 0.60 0.74
CA THR A 45 7.59 1.18 0.14
C THR A 45 8.03 0.50 -1.16
N GLY A 46 7.22 -0.43 -1.68
CA GLY A 46 7.57 -1.24 -2.85
C GLY A 46 7.40 -0.54 -4.21
N VAL A 47 6.76 0.64 -4.27
CA VAL A 47 6.33 1.25 -5.54
C VAL A 47 7.49 1.48 -6.52
N GLY A 48 8.63 1.99 -6.04
CA GLY A 48 9.79 2.24 -6.90
C GLY A 48 10.39 0.96 -7.50
N SER A 49 10.46 -0.12 -6.73
CA SER A 49 10.93 -1.42 -7.22
C SER A 49 9.97 -2.00 -8.27
N ILE A 50 8.67 -1.86 -8.05
CA ILE A 50 7.63 -2.27 -9.00
C ILE A 50 7.76 -1.46 -10.30
N ALA A 51 7.85 -0.13 -10.20
CA ALA A 51 8.00 0.78 -11.33
C ALA A 51 9.17 0.39 -12.24
N LYS A 52 10.32 0.04 -11.66
CA LYS A 52 11.48 -0.46 -12.40
C LYS A 52 11.19 -1.80 -13.10
N ALA A 53 10.51 -2.73 -12.44
CA ALA A 53 10.19 -4.05 -13.00
C ALA A 53 9.19 -3.98 -14.17
N VAL A 54 8.17 -3.13 -14.05
CA VAL A 54 7.13 -2.99 -15.09
C VAL A 54 7.46 -1.94 -16.15
N LYS A 55 8.54 -1.18 -15.97
CA LYS A 55 8.99 -0.06 -16.84
C LYS A 55 7.92 1.04 -16.97
N LEU A 56 7.32 1.44 -15.85
CA LEU A 56 6.34 2.53 -15.78
C LEU A 56 6.76 3.59 -14.76
N PRO A 57 6.30 4.86 -14.88
CA PRO A 57 6.54 5.87 -13.85
C PRO A 57 5.94 5.48 -12.49
N SER A 58 6.64 5.74 -11.40
CA SER A 58 6.18 5.41 -10.03
C SER A 58 4.80 5.99 -9.70
N GLN A 59 4.50 7.20 -10.18
CA GLN A 59 3.19 7.84 -10.01
C GLN A 59 2.05 7.06 -10.68
N VAL A 60 2.30 6.46 -11.84
CA VAL A 60 1.32 5.60 -12.54
C VAL A 60 1.14 4.30 -11.79
N VAL A 61 2.24 3.72 -11.30
CA VAL A 61 2.20 2.49 -10.52
C VAL A 61 1.43 2.67 -9.21
N ALA A 62 1.72 3.73 -8.45
CA ALA A 62 1.05 4.02 -7.19
C ALA A 62 -0.47 4.13 -7.37
N ARG A 63 -0.91 4.88 -8.40
CA ARG A 63 -2.34 5.05 -8.72
C ARG A 63 -3.02 3.72 -9.05
N ARG A 64 -2.44 2.90 -9.93
CA ARG A 64 -3.01 1.58 -10.27
C ARG A 64 -3.13 0.65 -9.05
N ILE A 65 -2.16 0.70 -8.15
CA ILE A 65 -2.22 -0.08 -6.90
C ILE A 65 -3.38 0.42 -6.03
N LEU A 66 -3.55 1.74 -5.88
CA LEU A 66 -4.66 2.33 -5.13
C LEU A 66 -6.03 2.00 -5.75
N GLU A 67 -6.16 2.02 -7.07
CA GLU A 67 -7.38 1.61 -7.78
C GLU A 67 -7.74 0.15 -7.49
N GLY A 68 -6.75 -0.75 -7.38
CA GLY A 68 -6.95 -2.16 -7.01
C GLY A 68 -7.18 -2.39 -5.51
N LEU A 69 -6.77 -1.45 -4.67
CA LEU A 69 -6.92 -1.48 -3.22
C LEU A 69 -8.26 -0.82 -2.88
N ASN A 70 -9.38 -1.53 -3.06
CA ASN A 70 -10.73 -1.02 -2.80
C ASN A 70 -10.84 -0.24 -1.46
N MET A 71 -10.72 1.09 -1.52
CA MET A 71 -10.61 1.97 -0.35
C MET A 71 -11.95 2.16 0.37
N ARG A 72 -13.09 1.82 -0.26
CA ARG A 72 -14.44 2.06 0.31
C ARG A 72 -14.69 1.29 1.61
N GLU A 73 -14.00 0.17 1.80
CA GLU A 73 -14.10 -0.65 3.01
C GLU A 73 -13.06 -0.28 4.07
N LEU A 74 -12.12 0.62 3.75
CA LEU A 74 -11.07 1.05 4.66
C LEU A 74 -11.45 2.42 5.21
N ASP A 75 -11.58 2.53 6.53
CA ASP A 75 -11.72 3.82 7.21
C ASP A 75 -10.35 4.52 7.30
N ALA A 76 -9.78 4.79 6.13
CA ALA A 76 -8.44 5.31 5.94
C ALA A 76 -8.33 6.17 4.68
N GLU A 77 -7.47 7.17 4.74
CA GLU A 77 -7.06 7.97 3.60
C GLU A 77 -5.76 7.42 2.99
N ALA A 78 -5.70 7.32 1.66
CA ALA A 78 -4.48 6.92 0.95
C ALA A 78 -3.72 8.14 0.44
N ILE A 79 -2.45 8.25 0.82
CA ILE A 79 -1.55 9.34 0.42
C ILE A 79 -0.35 8.75 -0.31
N ILE A 80 -0.01 9.31 -1.46
CA ILE A 80 1.21 8.99 -2.21
C ILE A 80 2.30 9.98 -1.79
N SER A 81 3.50 9.49 -1.46
CA SER A 81 4.64 10.37 -1.14
C SER A 81 4.99 11.28 -2.33
N PRO A 82 5.63 12.44 -2.11
CA PRO A 82 5.98 13.37 -3.20
C PRO A 82 6.84 12.75 -4.31
N ASP A 83 7.71 11.78 -3.97
CA ASP A 83 8.54 11.05 -4.92
C ASP A 83 7.83 9.83 -5.55
N ALA A 84 6.58 9.60 -5.18
CA ALA A 84 5.73 8.50 -5.60
C ALA A 84 6.28 7.09 -5.29
N LYS A 85 7.24 6.95 -4.38
CA LYS A 85 7.84 5.66 -4.03
C LYS A 85 7.14 4.97 -2.87
N VAL A 86 6.32 5.69 -2.12
CA VAL A 86 5.63 5.19 -0.93
C VAL A 86 4.14 5.50 -1.01
N ILE A 87 3.31 4.52 -0.68
CA ILE A 87 1.88 4.71 -0.39
C ILE A 87 1.71 4.63 1.12
N VAL A 88 0.99 5.58 1.70
CA VAL A 88 0.65 5.61 3.13
C VAL A 88 -0.86 5.55 3.27
N LEU A 89 -1.37 4.58 4.04
CA LEU A 89 -2.74 4.61 4.52
C LEU A 89 -2.74 5.23 5.92
N LYS A 90 -3.42 6.36 6.07
CA LYS A 90 -3.67 7.00 7.37
C LYS A 90 -5.07 6.62 7.84
N PHE A 91 -5.17 5.94 8.97
CA PHE A 91 -6.45 5.50 9.53
C PHE A 91 -7.05 6.58 10.43
N HIS A 92 -8.38 6.68 10.46
CA HIS A 92 -9.08 7.67 11.28
C HIS A 92 -9.42 7.17 12.70
N LYS A 93 -9.17 5.89 12.99
CA LYS A 93 -9.44 5.28 14.30
C LYS A 93 -8.15 4.75 14.94
N PRO A 94 -8.04 4.77 16.28
CA PRO A 94 -6.87 4.26 17.00
C PRO A 94 -6.59 2.78 16.70
N MET A 95 -5.32 2.37 16.83
CA MET A 95 -4.87 0.99 16.59
C MET A 95 -5.66 -0.07 17.37
N ALA A 96 -6.05 0.23 18.60
CA ALA A 96 -6.84 -0.67 19.46
C ALA A 96 -8.22 -1.04 18.88
N THR A 97 -8.68 -0.37 17.82
CA THR A 97 -9.96 -0.64 17.16
C THR A 97 -9.90 -1.80 16.15
N TYR A 98 -8.71 -2.23 15.74
CA TYR A 98 -8.49 -3.12 14.59
C TYR A 98 -7.78 -4.45 14.91
#